data_AF-A0A448Z742-F1
#
_entry.id   AF-A0A448Z742-F1
#
_cell.length_a   1.000
_cell.length_b   1.000
_cell.length_c   1.000
_cell.angle_alpha   90.00
_cell.angle_beta   90.00
_cell.angle_gamma   90.00
#
_symmetry.space_group_name_H-M   'P 1'
#
loop_
_entity.id
_entity.type
_entity.pdbx_description
1 polymer ?
#
loop_
_entity_poly.entity_id
_entity_poly.type
_entity_poly.pdbx_seq_one_letter_code
_entity_poly.pdbx_strand_id
1 'polypeptide(L)'
;MIKDILKGYHSNLPEFVQDIFDEDKVWILNSGDRSFDDLFADCRSLTFEDFYSIVTEGVVFVTPDTAISGSSDTPSHHQYTIDMTFIFSTTTCNDIKRILHISGVDAKSTSPSLNFLLRLVLESHSKDEFTSKSSNVGVILKCFPMTPRQQLGSLDLSPPKGRTNLKRKVSSLGQSACYETESRIDLEFRFLALNKAHCESIFCGNSSVVSCVKFSQCEIDGWKIHNEKVKEKDPNGTILSTDRGAMPKKLLLSCTQSEFRKFAEGKLLMFNKTTIRELHLVLHFMMEDLDVHHLISTLETNQSLEHLSIEYLEMDDEVWAGVCKVLHNHPKLSCLQLAYTEKFADNYRRLDSERRRTRTKDVLELLKKNRNLQKIQWPKFQQDETLIADVERLLIENKKRAAESTCYLEITR
;
A
#
# COMPACT_ATOMS: atom_id res chain seq x y z
N MET A 1 -2.99 -10.45 -32.80
CA MET A 1 -1.68 -10.37 -32.12
C MET A 1 -1.73 -10.96 -30.71
N ILE A 2 -2.38 -10.34 -29.71
CA ILE A 2 -2.46 -10.95 -28.35
C ILE A 2 -3.32 -12.21 -28.35
N LYS A 3 -4.41 -12.26 -29.13
CA LYS A 3 -5.20 -13.50 -29.36
C LYS A 3 -4.40 -14.62 -30.05
N ASP A 4 -3.26 -14.31 -30.65
CA ASP A 4 -2.35 -15.33 -31.23
C ASP A 4 -1.36 -15.85 -30.17
N ILE A 5 -1.16 -15.07 -29.10
CA ILE A 5 -0.31 -15.36 -27.94
C ILE A 5 -1.12 -16.00 -26.81
N LEU A 6 -2.45 -15.86 -26.79
CA LEU A 6 -3.33 -16.49 -25.80
C LEU A 6 -4.17 -17.58 -26.46
N LYS A 7 -4.08 -18.81 -25.95
CA LYS A 7 -4.86 -19.96 -26.42
C LYS A 7 -5.90 -20.31 -25.36
N GLY A 8 -7.15 -20.54 -25.77
CA GLY A 8 -8.18 -21.05 -24.85
C GLY A 8 -7.72 -22.35 -24.19
N TYR A 9 -7.86 -22.44 -22.87
CA TYR A 9 -7.32 -23.55 -22.06
C TYR A 9 -8.36 -24.25 -21.19
N HIS A 10 -9.59 -23.76 -21.14
CA HIS A 10 -10.67 -24.29 -20.28
C HIS A 10 -10.84 -25.81 -20.39
N SER A 11 -10.91 -26.36 -21.60
CA SER A 11 -11.12 -27.79 -21.84
C SER A 11 -9.97 -28.70 -21.37
N ASN A 12 -8.82 -28.12 -21.01
CA ASN A 12 -7.68 -28.86 -20.44
C ASN A 12 -7.67 -28.83 -18.90
N LEU A 13 -8.63 -28.13 -18.26
CA LEU A 13 -8.76 -28.10 -16.81
C LEU A 13 -9.50 -29.34 -16.29
N PRO A 14 -9.34 -29.73 -15.01
CA PRO A 14 -10.21 -30.72 -14.39
C PRO A 14 -11.68 -30.28 -14.39
N GLU A 15 -12.61 -31.22 -14.55
CA GLU A 15 -14.07 -30.96 -14.67
C GLU A 15 -14.62 -30.06 -13.55
N PHE A 16 -14.25 -30.32 -12.30
CA PHE A 16 -14.69 -29.52 -11.14
C PHE A 16 -14.21 -28.05 -11.17
N VAL A 17 -13.20 -27.72 -11.98
CA VAL A 17 -12.70 -26.36 -12.20
C VAL A 17 -13.38 -25.72 -13.39
N GLN A 18 -13.65 -26.52 -14.43
CA GLN A 18 -14.44 -26.10 -15.59
C GLN A 18 -15.82 -25.61 -15.16
N ASP A 19 -16.41 -26.20 -14.11
CA ASP A 19 -17.68 -25.76 -13.52
C ASP A 19 -17.62 -24.39 -12.82
N ILE A 20 -16.42 -23.90 -12.47
CA ILE A 20 -16.22 -22.64 -11.74
C ILE A 20 -15.99 -21.46 -12.68
N PHE A 21 -15.40 -21.70 -13.86
CA PHE A 21 -15.00 -20.66 -14.81
C PHE A 21 -15.67 -20.89 -16.16
N ASP A 22 -16.23 -19.84 -16.76
CA ASP A 22 -16.78 -19.94 -18.12
C ASP A 22 -15.67 -20.24 -19.15
N GLU A 23 -16.00 -20.97 -20.22
CA GLU A 23 -15.06 -21.42 -21.26
C GLU A 23 -14.24 -20.29 -21.89
N ASP A 24 -14.83 -19.10 -22.01
CA ASP A 24 -14.25 -17.90 -22.59
C ASP A 24 -13.35 -17.11 -21.62
N LYS A 25 -13.18 -17.60 -20.38
CA LYS A 25 -12.44 -16.90 -19.30
C LYS A 25 -11.13 -17.57 -18.88
N VAL A 26 -10.73 -18.64 -19.59
CA VAL A 26 -9.51 -19.41 -19.28
C VAL A 26 -8.60 -19.46 -20.50
N TRP A 27 -7.44 -18.79 -20.41
CA TRP A 27 -6.48 -18.70 -21.50
C TRP A 27 -5.05 -18.97 -21.02
N ILE A 28 -4.32 -19.80 -21.75
CA ILE A 28 -2.89 -20.05 -21.53
C ILE A 28 -2.05 -19.24 -22.50
N LEU A 29 -0.84 -18.86 -22.07
CA LEU A 29 0.14 -18.26 -22.94
C LEU A 29 0.66 -19.28 -23.96
N ASN A 30 0.32 -19.09 -25.22
CA ASN A 30 0.81 -19.82 -26.39
C ASN A 30 2.26 -19.43 -26.72
N SER A 31 3.18 -19.68 -25.78
CA SER A 31 4.58 -19.26 -25.87
C SER A 31 5.56 -20.40 -26.20
N GLY A 32 5.15 -21.67 -26.08
CA GLY A 32 6.11 -22.78 -26.12
C GLY A 32 7.15 -22.61 -25.01
N ASP A 33 8.44 -22.68 -25.34
CA ASP A 33 9.57 -22.44 -24.42
C ASP A 33 9.94 -20.95 -24.25
N ARG A 34 9.14 -20.02 -24.79
CA ARG A 34 9.48 -18.58 -24.76
C ARG A 34 9.15 -17.96 -23.42
N SER A 35 10.01 -17.06 -22.96
CA SER A 35 9.80 -16.28 -21.74
C SER A 35 8.83 -15.11 -21.98
N PHE A 36 8.28 -14.54 -20.90
CA PHE A 36 7.51 -13.28 -20.97
C PHE A 36 8.33 -12.10 -21.54
N ASP A 37 9.66 -12.10 -21.34
CA ASP A 37 10.53 -11.07 -21.91
C ASP A 37 10.64 -11.18 -23.44
N ASP A 38 10.61 -12.40 -23.99
CA ASP A 38 10.61 -12.63 -25.45
C ASP A 38 9.30 -12.11 -26.07
N LEU A 39 8.18 -12.30 -25.38
CA LEU A 39 6.90 -11.75 -25.81
C LEU A 39 6.91 -10.22 -25.83
N PHE A 40 7.56 -9.58 -24.85
CA PHE A 40 7.70 -8.13 -24.82
C PHE A 40 8.53 -7.61 -26.00
N ALA A 41 9.61 -8.30 -26.35
CA ALA A 41 10.48 -7.93 -27.47
C ALA A 41 9.72 -7.93 -28.81
N ASP A 42 8.82 -8.90 -28.98
CA ASP A 42 7.96 -9.05 -30.16
C ASP A 42 6.75 -8.09 -30.13
N CYS A 43 6.30 -7.67 -28.94
CA CYS A 43 5.09 -6.88 -28.71
C CYS A 43 5.34 -5.39 -28.43
N ARG A 44 6.30 -4.74 -29.10
CA ARG A 44 6.67 -3.32 -28.88
C ARG A 44 5.51 -2.30 -28.98
N SER A 45 4.40 -2.68 -29.63
CA SER A 45 3.20 -1.86 -29.77
C SER A 45 2.13 -2.12 -28.70
N LEU A 46 2.29 -3.14 -27.87
CA LEU A 46 1.31 -3.50 -26.84
C LEU A 46 1.22 -2.42 -25.76
N THR A 47 0.02 -1.89 -25.54
CA THR A 47 -0.27 -1.00 -24.42
C THR A 47 -0.93 -1.74 -23.26
N PHE A 48 -0.93 -1.12 -22.09
CA PHE A 48 -1.68 -1.60 -20.93
C PHE A 48 -3.19 -1.62 -21.23
N GLU A 49 -3.72 -0.69 -22.04
CA GLU A 49 -5.12 -0.70 -22.47
C GLU A 49 -5.43 -1.93 -23.33
N ASP A 50 -4.55 -2.24 -24.28
CA ASP A 50 -4.69 -3.42 -25.15
C ASP A 50 -4.69 -4.70 -24.32
N PHE A 51 -3.76 -4.80 -23.35
CA PHE A 51 -3.71 -5.93 -22.42
C PHE A 51 -4.95 -5.98 -21.50
N TYR A 52 -5.36 -4.84 -20.94
CA TYR A 52 -6.52 -4.72 -20.05
C TYR A 52 -7.80 -5.16 -20.75
N SER A 53 -8.09 -4.66 -21.95
CA SER A 53 -9.31 -4.96 -22.70
C SER A 53 -9.52 -6.46 -22.98
N ILE A 54 -8.44 -7.24 -22.98
CA ILE A 54 -8.48 -8.68 -23.22
C ILE A 54 -8.65 -9.43 -21.91
N VAL A 55 -7.95 -9.02 -20.87
CA VAL A 55 -7.95 -9.73 -19.59
C VAL A 55 -9.12 -9.30 -18.69
N THR A 56 -9.83 -8.20 -19.01
CA THR A 56 -11.07 -7.80 -18.33
C THR A 56 -12.17 -8.85 -18.35
N GLU A 57 -12.13 -9.77 -19.31
CA GLU A 57 -13.11 -10.86 -19.42
C GLU A 57 -12.66 -12.13 -18.68
N GLY A 58 -11.41 -12.18 -18.18
CA GLY A 58 -10.87 -13.25 -17.34
C GLY A 58 -9.76 -14.01 -18.05
N VAL A 59 -8.56 -14.04 -17.45
CA VAL A 59 -7.48 -14.94 -17.87
C VAL A 59 -6.83 -15.61 -16.67
N VAL A 60 -6.87 -16.94 -16.67
CA VAL A 60 -6.10 -17.82 -15.79
C VAL A 60 -4.86 -18.29 -16.55
N PHE A 61 -3.69 -17.72 -16.27
CA PHE A 61 -2.43 -18.21 -16.82
C PHE A 61 -1.95 -19.42 -16.02
N VAL A 62 -1.67 -20.50 -16.72
CA VAL A 62 -1.13 -21.74 -16.17
C VAL A 62 0.25 -21.90 -16.81
N THR A 63 1.32 -21.91 -16.02
CA THR A 63 2.63 -22.39 -16.53
C THR A 63 2.59 -23.93 -16.56
N PRO A 64 3.47 -24.61 -17.32
CA PRO A 64 3.29 -26.03 -17.63
C PRO A 64 3.29 -27.03 -16.45
N ASP A 65 3.40 -26.60 -15.19
CA ASP A 65 3.71 -27.49 -14.07
C ASP A 65 2.81 -27.40 -12.81
N THR A 66 1.65 -26.73 -12.80
CA THR A 66 0.80 -26.74 -11.59
C THR A 66 -0.73 -26.56 -11.78
N ALA A 67 -1.53 -27.14 -10.86
CA ALA A 67 -2.96 -27.46 -11.00
C ALA A 67 -3.95 -26.37 -10.46
N ILE A 68 -5.19 -26.57 -9.99
CA ILE A 68 -6.15 -25.48 -9.65
C ILE A 68 -6.93 -25.67 -8.33
N SER A 69 -7.14 -24.60 -7.55
CA SER A 69 -8.10 -24.55 -6.43
C SER A 69 -8.91 -23.25 -6.43
N GLY A 70 -10.25 -23.38 -6.32
CA GLY A 70 -11.22 -22.30 -6.32
C GLY A 70 -11.70 -21.88 -4.92
N SER A 71 -12.07 -20.61 -4.84
CA SER A 71 -12.67 -19.87 -3.71
C SER A 71 -11.71 -19.37 -2.62
N SER A 72 -12.10 -18.20 -2.09
CA SER A 72 -11.28 -17.21 -1.40
C SER A 72 -10.93 -17.50 0.06
N ASP A 73 -11.28 -18.68 0.58
CA ASP A 73 -10.95 -19.12 1.95
C ASP A 73 -10.32 -20.52 1.85
N THR A 74 -9.01 -20.64 1.98
CA THR A 74 -8.27 -21.92 1.87
C THR A 74 -8.60 -22.88 3.02
N PRO A 75 -9.26 -24.04 2.80
CA PRO A 75 -9.23 -25.17 3.71
C PRO A 75 -7.93 -25.96 3.51
N SER A 76 -7.37 -26.49 4.60
CA SER A 76 -6.00 -27.01 4.73
C SER A 76 -5.64 -28.27 3.92
N HIS A 77 -6.46 -28.75 2.98
CA HIS A 77 -6.29 -30.09 2.42
C HIS A 77 -6.69 -30.26 0.94
N HIS A 78 -6.15 -29.53 -0.05
CA HIS A 78 -6.31 -29.94 -1.46
C HIS A 78 -5.09 -29.67 -2.35
N GLN A 79 -4.92 -30.52 -3.37
CA GLN A 79 -3.67 -30.94 -4.00
C GLN A 79 -3.38 -30.29 -5.37
N TYR A 80 -3.79 -29.03 -5.60
CA TYR A 80 -3.74 -28.41 -6.92
C TYR A 80 -3.59 -26.85 -6.88
N THR A 81 -2.78 -26.21 -7.75
CA THR A 81 -2.31 -24.79 -7.57
C THR A 81 -2.21 -23.89 -8.83
N ILE A 82 -3.04 -22.83 -8.97
CA ILE A 82 -3.03 -21.92 -10.15
C ILE A 82 -1.74 -21.07 -10.14
N ASP A 83 -0.95 -21.10 -11.23
CA ASP A 83 0.33 -20.38 -11.34
C ASP A 83 0.19 -18.86 -11.38
N MET A 84 -0.78 -18.33 -12.11
CA MET A 84 -1.04 -16.90 -12.14
C MET A 84 -2.46 -16.57 -12.59
N THR A 85 -3.33 -16.17 -11.66
CA THR A 85 -4.63 -15.59 -12.04
C THR A 85 -4.48 -14.09 -12.25
N PHE A 86 -4.97 -13.57 -13.39
CA PHE A 86 -5.25 -12.14 -13.54
C PHE A 86 -6.73 -11.86 -13.46
N ILE A 87 -7.12 -11.08 -12.47
CA ILE A 87 -8.46 -10.52 -12.39
C ILE A 87 -8.31 -9.01 -12.49
N PHE A 88 -9.05 -8.42 -13.42
CA PHE A 88 -9.25 -6.98 -13.43
C PHE A 88 -10.54 -6.66 -12.69
N SER A 89 -10.44 -5.81 -11.68
CA SER A 89 -11.61 -5.23 -11.02
C SER A 89 -11.57 -3.72 -11.12
N THR A 90 -12.71 -3.10 -11.43
CA THR A 90 -12.90 -1.66 -11.32
C THR A 90 -13.57 -1.34 -9.99
N THR A 91 -12.96 -0.45 -9.21
CA THR A 91 -13.65 0.14 -8.05
C THR A 91 -14.19 1.50 -8.46
N THR A 92 -15.46 1.77 -8.13
CA THR A 92 -16.19 2.99 -8.51
C THR A 92 -16.18 4.07 -7.42
N CYS A 93 -15.24 4.03 -6.48
CA CYS A 93 -15.18 5.05 -5.44
C CYS A 93 -14.47 6.31 -5.97
N ASN A 94 -15.27 7.26 -6.49
CA ASN A 94 -14.91 8.59 -7.04
C ASN A 94 -13.90 8.66 -8.20
N ASP A 95 -13.03 7.67 -8.36
CA ASP A 95 -12.11 7.48 -9.49
C ASP A 95 -12.19 6.04 -10.00
N ILE A 96 -12.20 5.85 -11.32
CA ILE A 96 -12.10 4.50 -11.92
C ILE A 96 -10.68 4.00 -11.70
N LYS A 97 -10.50 3.18 -10.66
CA LYS A 97 -9.25 2.48 -10.40
C LYS A 97 -9.32 1.08 -10.98
N ARG A 98 -8.37 0.73 -11.83
CA ARG A 98 -8.24 -0.59 -12.43
C ARG A 98 -7.28 -1.40 -11.58
N ILE A 99 -7.73 -2.50 -11.01
CA ILE A 99 -6.93 -3.31 -10.10
C ILE A 99 -6.63 -4.64 -10.77
N LEU A 100 -5.35 -4.93 -10.93
CA LEU A 100 -4.84 -6.20 -11.40
C LEU A 100 -4.49 -7.08 -10.21
N HIS A 101 -5.22 -8.17 -10.03
CA HIS A 101 -4.89 -9.19 -9.05
C HIS A 101 -3.97 -10.21 -9.71
N ILE A 102 -2.83 -10.52 -9.09
CA ILE A 102 -1.86 -11.52 -9.51
C ILE A 102 -1.79 -12.52 -8.35
N SER A 103 -2.32 -13.72 -8.56
CA SER A 103 -2.25 -14.79 -7.55
C SER A 103 -1.37 -15.92 -8.06
N GLY A 104 -0.25 -16.18 -7.38
CA GLY A 104 0.68 -17.23 -7.81
C GLY A 104 1.08 -18.23 -6.74
N VAL A 105 1.50 -19.41 -7.20
CA VAL A 105 1.96 -20.55 -6.37
C VAL A 105 3.33 -20.28 -5.78
N ASP A 106 4.23 -19.74 -6.61
CA ASP A 106 5.58 -19.36 -6.24
C ASP A 106 5.83 -17.88 -6.49
N ALA A 107 6.22 -17.16 -5.44
CA ALA A 107 6.56 -15.74 -5.52
C ALA A 107 7.71 -15.47 -6.49
N LYS A 108 8.69 -16.40 -6.55
CA LYS A 108 9.86 -16.26 -7.41
C LYS A 108 9.49 -16.46 -8.88
N SER A 109 8.74 -17.51 -9.22
CA SER A 109 8.24 -17.74 -10.59
C SER A 109 7.27 -16.66 -11.07
N THR A 110 6.54 -16.01 -10.16
CA THR A 110 5.58 -14.94 -10.49
C THR A 110 6.24 -13.58 -10.78
N SER A 111 7.50 -13.39 -10.34
CA SER A 111 8.20 -12.11 -10.43
C SER A 111 8.41 -11.58 -11.85
N PRO A 112 8.80 -12.40 -12.86
CA PRO A 112 8.93 -11.93 -14.25
C PRO A 112 7.64 -11.33 -14.80
N SER A 113 6.49 -11.96 -14.54
CA SER A 113 5.19 -11.45 -15.01
C SER A 113 4.78 -10.17 -14.28
N LEU A 114 5.02 -10.08 -12.97
CA LEU A 114 4.84 -8.82 -12.23
C LEU A 114 5.67 -7.70 -12.86
N ASN A 115 6.95 -7.94 -13.12
CA ASN A 115 7.85 -6.95 -13.71
C ASN A 115 7.42 -6.56 -15.13
N PHE A 116 7.00 -7.52 -15.94
CA PHE A 116 6.44 -7.29 -17.27
C PHE A 116 5.24 -6.34 -17.21
N LEU A 117 4.30 -6.58 -16.31
CA LEU A 117 3.09 -5.78 -16.17
C LEU A 117 3.39 -4.38 -15.63
N LEU A 118 4.27 -4.27 -14.64
CA LEU A 118 4.72 -2.98 -14.14
C LEU A 118 5.36 -2.16 -15.27
N ARG A 119 6.18 -2.79 -16.12
CA ARG A 119 6.75 -2.13 -17.31
C ARG A 119 5.67 -1.69 -18.31
N LEU A 120 4.64 -2.50 -18.58
CA LEU A 120 3.53 -2.10 -19.47
C LEU A 120 2.77 -0.89 -18.92
N VAL A 121 2.49 -0.86 -17.61
CA VAL A 121 1.83 0.27 -16.95
C VAL A 121 2.71 1.52 -17.07
N LEU A 122 3.99 1.40 -16.74
CA LEU A 122 4.97 2.49 -16.82
C LEU A 122 5.13 3.02 -18.26
N GLU A 123 5.13 2.14 -19.25
CA GLU A 123 5.25 2.50 -20.67
C GLU A 123 4.02 3.20 -21.22
N SER A 124 2.83 2.71 -20.89
CA SER A 124 1.56 3.28 -21.37
C SER A 124 1.42 4.72 -20.89
N HIS A 125 1.75 4.97 -19.62
CA HIS A 125 1.75 6.31 -19.05
C HIS A 125 2.82 7.25 -19.62
N SER A 126 3.88 6.72 -20.24
CA SER A 126 4.89 7.53 -20.92
C SER A 126 4.48 7.96 -22.32
N LYS A 127 3.47 7.30 -22.91
CA LYS A 127 2.95 7.56 -24.25
C LYS A 127 1.72 8.47 -24.22
N ASP A 128 0.96 8.49 -23.11
CA ASP A 128 -0.18 9.39 -22.92
C ASP A 128 0.27 10.83 -22.70
N GLU A 129 0.36 11.60 -23.78
CA GLU A 129 0.39 13.06 -23.72
C GLU A 129 -0.94 13.57 -23.13
N PHE A 130 -0.89 14.04 -21.88
CA PHE A 130 -1.78 15.08 -21.35
C PHE A 130 -3.31 14.92 -21.57
N THR A 131 -3.85 13.70 -21.52
CA THR A 131 -5.29 13.55 -21.28
C THR A 131 -5.56 13.36 -19.79
N SER A 132 -6.40 14.23 -19.22
CA SER A 132 -6.71 14.39 -17.80
C SER A 132 -7.48 13.21 -17.15
N LYS A 133 -7.37 12.02 -17.73
CA LYS A 133 -8.02 10.79 -17.26
C LYS A 133 -7.01 9.66 -17.09
N SER A 134 -5.81 9.95 -16.56
CA SER A 134 -4.87 8.88 -16.22
C SER A 134 -5.49 8.02 -15.12
N SER A 135 -6.02 6.86 -15.48
CA SER A 135 -6.56 5.91 -14.52
C SER A 135 -5.43 5.40 -13.62
N ASN A 136 -5.65 5.46 -12.30
CA ASN A 136 -4.74 4.84 -11.34
C ASN A 136 -4.82 3.32 -11.50
N VAL A 137 -3.67 2.67 -11.56
CA VAL A 137 -3.57 1.22 -11.68
C VAL A 137 -3.18 0.63 -10.32
N GLY A 138 -4.03 -0.22 -9.78
CA GLY A 138 -3.69 -1.07 -8.64
C GLY A 138 -3.08 -2.38 -9.12
N VAL A 139 -2.05 -2.86 -8.44
CA VAL A 139 -1.49 -4.21 -8.62
C VAL A 139 -1.45 -4.89 -7.26
N ILE A 140 -2.18 -6.00 -7.15
CA ILE A 140 -2.21 -6.84 -5.96
C ILE A 140 -1.47 -8.13 -6.28
N LEU A 141 -0.28 -8.31 -5.71
CA LEU A 141 0.41 -9.59 -5.75
C LEU A 141 0.10 -10.37 -4.46
N LYS A 142 -0.50 -11.55 -4.65
CA LYS A 142 -0.78 -12.51 -3.59
C LYS A 142 -0.05 -13.81 -3.93
N CYS A 143 0.75 -14.32 -3.00
CA CYS A 143 1.07 -15.74 -2.99
C CYS A 143 0.27 -16.41 -1.89
N PHE A 144 -0.12 -17.66 -2.10
CA PHE A 144 -0.91 -18.35 -1.09
C PHE A 144 -0.05 -18.62 0.15
N PRO A 145 -0.64 -18.58 1.35
CA PRO A 145 0.07 -18.85 2.58
C PRO A 145 0.54 -20.31 2.60
N MET A 146 1.76 -20.54 2.15
CA MET A 146 2.55 -21.72 2.48
C MET A 146 3.49 -21.29 3.60
N THR A 147 3.60 -22.08 4.67
CA THR A 147 4.63 -21.89 5.68
C THR A 147 5.82 -22.75 5.27
N PRO A 148 6.99 -22.18 4.92
CA PRO A 148 7.41 -20.77 5.04
C PRO A 148 6.99 -19.87 3.86
N ARG A 149 6.85 -18.55 4.13
CA ARG A 149 6.54 -17.54 3.11
C ARG A 149 7.64 -17.51 2.05
N GLN A 150 7.24 -17.43 0.80
CA GLN A 150 8.19 -17.38 -0.30
C GLN A 150 8.67 -15.96 -0.57
N GLN A 151 9.96 -15.86 -0.86
CA GLN A 151 10.59 -14.61 -1.23
C GLN A 151 10.27 -14.25 -2.68
N LEU A 152 9.86 -13.01 -2.90
CA LEU A 152 9.77 -12.46 -4.26
C LEU A 152 11.14 -12.57 -4.95
N GLY A 153 11.16 -12.94 -6.23
CA GLY A 153 12.39 -13.12 -7.00
C GLY A 153 13.06 -11.80 -7.35
N SER A 154 12.30 -10.87 -7.93
CA SER A 154 12.78 -9.52 -8.26
C SER A 154 11.63 -8.52 -8.40
N LEU A 155 11.92 -7.24 -8.19
CA LEU A 155 10.98 -6.14 -8.39
C LEU A 155 11.64 -4.99 -9.16
N ASP A 156 11.19 -4.77 -10.39
CA ASP A 156 11.66 -3.71 -11.28
C ASP A 156 10.61 -2.62 -11.46
N LEU A 157 10.83 -1.49 -10.80
CA LEU A 157 10.03 -0.26 -10.93
C LEU A 157 10.76 0.81 -11.75
N SER A 158 11.83 0.44 -12.47
CA SER A 158 12.59 1.37 -13.29
C SER A 158 11.83 1.74 -14.57
N PRO A 159 11.92 3.00 -15.02
CA PRO A 159 11.34 3.38 -16.29
C PRO A 159 12.01 2.60 -17.44
N PRO A 160 11.26 2.30 -18.51
CA PRO A 160 11.75 1.55 -19.66
C PRO A 160 13.03 2.17 -20.24
N LYS A 161 14.08 1.34 -20.40
CA LYS A 161 15.39 1.74 -20.93
C LYS A 161 15.29 2.04 -22.43
N GLY A 162 14.90 3.26 -22.77
CA GLY A 162 14.83 3.72 -24.16
C GLY A 162 14.63 5.22 -24.37
N ARG A 163 14.40 6.01 -23.31
CA ARG A 163 14.14 7.46 -23.39
C ARG A 163 15.05 8.32 -22.51
N THR A 164 16.24 7.83 -22.15
CA THR A 164 17.24 8.59 -21.36
C THR A 164 17.94 9.72 -22.14
N ASN A 165 17.59 9.96 -23.41
CA ASN A 165 18.20 11.04 -24.22
C ASN A 165 17.36 12.32 -24.36
N LEU A 166 16.17 12.42 -23.76
CA LEU A 166 15.60 13.74 -23.49
C LEU A 166 16.26 14.30 -22.23
N LYS A 167 17.49 14.80 -22.40
CA LYS A 167 18.00 15.88 -21.55
C LYS A 167 16.93 16.97 -21.61
N ARG A 168 16.04 17.04 -20.62
CA ARG A 168 15.31 18.28 -20.32
C ARG A 168 16.41 19.32 -20.17
N LYS A 169 16.59 20.17 -21.19
CA LYS A 169 17.17 21.49 -21.01
C LYS A 169 16.21 22.19 -20.07
N VAL A 170 16.44 22.01 -18.78
CA VAL A 170 15.93 22.94 -17.77
C VAL A 170 16.72 24.21 -18.04
N SER A 171 16.18 25.05 -18.92
CA SER A 171 16.61 26.43 -19.04
C SER A 171 16.48 27.04 -17.66
N SER A 172 17.62 27.48 -17.14
CA SER A 172 17.82 28.15 -15.87
C SER A 172 17.13 29.52 -15.84
N LEU A 173 15.80 29.55 -15.84
CA LEU A 173 14.98 30.74 -15.57
C LEU A 173 13.64 30.31 -15.00
N GLY A 174 13.40 30.66 -13.74
CA GLY A 174 12.09 30.55 -13.09
C GLY A 174 11.89 29.30 -12.26
N GLN A 175 12.26 29.36 -10.98
CA GLN A 175 11.66 28.55 -9.94
C GLN A 175 10.13 28.76 -9.96
N SER A 176 9.38 27.67 -9.80
CA SER A 176 7.93 27.60 -9.51
C SER A 176 7.07 26.95 -10.61
N ALA A 177 7.32 25.68 -10.85
CA ALA A 177 6.25 24.69 -11.10
C ALA A 177 6.85 23.29 -10.94
N CYS A 178 6.91 22.80 -9.69
CA CYS A 178 6.95 21.37 -9.45
C CYS A 178 5.61 20.81 -9.93
N TYR A 179 5.50 20.47 -11.21
CA TYR A 179 4.44 19.60 -11.67
C TYR A 179 4.68 18.25 -10.99
N GLU A 180 3.99 18.00 -9.87
CA GLU A 180 3.84 16.67 -9.30
C GLU A 180 3.24 15.81 -10.42
N THR A 181 4.07 15.03 -11.12
CA THR A 181 3.56 13.91 -11.90
C THR A 181 2.88 13.01 -10.89
N GLU A 182 1.54 13.07 -10.84
CA GLU A 182 0.74 12.26 -9.93
C GLU A 182 1.21 10.82 -10.04
N SER A 183 1.66 10.27 -8.91
CA SER A 183 2.02 8.86 -8.77
C SER A 183 0.78 8.02 -9.10
N ARG A 184 0.96 6.96 -9.92
CA ARG A 184 -0.13 6.30 -10.66
C ARG A 184 -0.34 4.83 -10.32
N ILE A 185 0.58 4.22 -9.56
CA ILE A 185 0.57 2.80 -9.25
C ILE A 185 0.36 2.58 -7.75
N ASP A 186 -0.68 1.83 -7.42
CA ASP A 186 -0.89 1.33 -6.07
C ASP A 186 -0.44 -0.13 -5.99
N LEU A 187 0.56 -0.44 -5.18
CA LEU A 187 1.09 -1.79 -5.01
C LEU A 187 0.54 -2.42 -3.72
N GLU A 188 0.12 -3.67 -3.82
CA GLU A 188 -0.22 -4.48 -2.65
C GLU A 188 0.49 -5.83 -2.73
N PHE A 189 1.18 -6.19 -1.65
CA PHE A 189 1.79 -7.50 -1.46
C PHE A 189 1.04 -8.24 -0.35
N ARG A 190 0.72 -9.52 -0.55
CA ARG A 190 0.04 -10.36 0.44
C ARG A 190 0.75 -11.70 0.64
N PHE A 191 1.01 -12.06 1.90
CA PHE A 191 1.58 -13.34 2.32
C PHE A 191 2.94 -13.68 1.68
N LEU A 192 3.80 -12.67 1.56
CA LEU A 192 5.10 -12.77 0.87
C LEU A 192 6.26 -12.43 1.79
N ALA A 193 7.45 -12.92 1.45
CA ALA A 193 8.70 -12.40 1.97
C ALA A 193 9.32 -11.39 0.99
N LEU A 194 9.69 -10.21 1.49
CA LEU A 194 10.39 -9.17 0.75
C LEU A 194 11.75 -8.92 1.40
N ASN A 195 12.77 -8.75 0.56
CA ASN A 195 14.12 -8.43 1.02
C ASN A 195 14.42 -6.93 0.83
N LYS A 196 15.62 -6.56 1.25
CA LYS A 196 16.13 -5.20 1.15
C LYS A 196 16.04 -4.64 -0.27
N ALA A 197 16.41 -5.41 -1.30
CA ALA A 197 16.39 -4.93 -2.68
C ALA A 197 14.97 -4.55 -3.13
N HIS A 198 13.94 -5.28 -2.70
CA HIS A 198 12.55 -4.89 -2.98
C HIS A 198 12.17 -3.59 -2.27
N CYS A 199 12.56 -3.44 -1.01
CA CYS A 199 12.34 -2.19 -0.26
C CYS A 199 13.07 -1.01 -0.90
N GLU A 200 14.29 -1.20 -1.40
CA GLU A 200 15.03 -0.17 -2.16
C GLU A 200 14.28 0.21 -3.43
N SER A 201 13.77 -0.76 -4.20
CA SER A 201 12.96 -0.48 -5.40
C SER A 201 11.71 0.34 -5.06
N ILE A 202 11.04 0.03 -3.95
CA ILE A 202 9.77 0.67 -3.53
C ILE A 202 9.99 2.07 -2.95
N PHE A 203 10.98 2.21 -2.04
CA PHE A 203 11.13 3.41 -1.20
C PHE A 203 12.31 4.30 -1.61
N CYS A 204 13.30 3.75 -2.30
CA CYS A 204 14.55 4.47 -2.64
C CYS A 204 14.77 4.61 -4.14
N GLY A 205 13.95 3.94 -4.96
CA GLY A 205 14.00 4.08 -6.41
C GLY A 205 13.68 5.50 -6.87
N ASN A 206 14.24 5.90 -8.01
CA ASN A 206 13.91 7.16 -8.70
C ASN A 206 12.46 7.19 -9.26
N SER A 207 11.57 6.31 -8.78
CA SER A 207 10.24 6.12 -9.36
C SER A 207 9.21 6.90 -8.55
N SER A 208 8.90 8.12 -8.97
CA SER A 208 7.77 8.91 -8.46
C SER A 208 6.40 8.32 -8.84
N VAL A 209 6.37 7.05 -9.25
CA VAL A 209 5.23 6.42 -9.92
C VAL A 209 4.38 5.62 -8.93
N VAL A 210 4.93 5.21 -7.78
CA VAL A 210 4.18 4.48 -6.75
C VAL A 210 3.48 5.47 -5.81
N SER A 211 2.15 5.48 -5.80
CA SER A 211 1.32 6.34 -4.95
C SER A 211 1.08 5.72 -3.58
N CYS A 212 0.74 4.43 -3.57
CA CYS A 212 0.37 3.67 -2.38
C CYS A 212 1.10 2.34 -2.35
N VAL A 213 1.51 1.92 -1.16
CA VAL A 213 2.05 0.57 -0.92
C VAL A 213 1.29 -0.06 0.24
N LYS A 214 0.81 -1.28 0.03
CA LYS A 214 0.15 -2.09 1.05
C LYS A 214 0.90 -3.39 1.25
N PHE A 215 1.25 -3.69 2.49
CA PHE A 215 1.77 -4.99 2.91
C PHE A 215 0.73 -5.69 3.78
N SER A 216 0.29 -6.88 3.37
CA SER A 216 -0.67 -7.68 4.13
C SER A 216 -0.06 -9.01 4.54
N GLN A 217 0.30 -9.10 5.81
CA GLN A 217 0.93 -10.26 6.45
C GLN A 217 2.18 -10.70 5.69
N CYS A 218 3.05 -9.73 5.42
CA CYS A 218 4.31 -9.93 4.72
C CYS A 218 5.47 -10.00 5.73
N GLU A 219 6.41 -10.91 5.47
CA GLU A 219 7.72 -10.85 6.09
C GLU A 219 8.60 -9.88 5.30
N ILE A 220 9.23 -8.93 5.98
CA ILE A 220 10.00 -7.89 5.30
C ILE A 220 11.33 -7.74 6.00
N ASP A 221 12.38 -8.14 5.29
CA ASP A 221 13.77 -7.91 5.65
C ASP A 221 14.26 -6.65 4.95
N GLY A 222 14.84 -5.72 5.69
CA GLY A 222 15.33 -4.45 5.13
C GLY A 222 14.48 -3.23 5.46
N TRP A 223 13.66 -3.27 6.51
CA TRP A 223 13.00 -2.07 7.04
C TRP A 223 13.99 -1.02 7.56
N LYS A 224 15.22 -1.40 7.90
CA LYS A 224 16.22 -0.52 8.51
C LYS A 224 16.75 0.48 7.49
N ILE A 225 16.66 1.77 7.80
CA ILE A 225 17.19 2.87 6.97
C ILE A 225 18.38 3.55 7.67
N HIS A 226 19.41 3.93 6.90
CA HIS A 226 20.57 4.64 7.46
C HIS A 226 20.22 6.10 7.64
N ASN A 227 20.67 6.68 8.75
CA ASN A 227 20.79 8.12 8.85
C ASN A 227 22.28 8.43 8.69
N GLU A 228 22.69 9.01 7.55
CA GLU A 228 24.12 9.20 7.19
C GLU A 228 24.96 9.90 8.28
N LYS A 229 24.30 10.60 9.21
CA LYS A 229 24.94 11.24 10.38
C LYS A 229 25.42 10.27 11.46
N VAL A 230 24.95 9.03 11.48
CA VAL A 230 25.34 8.00 12.46
C VAL A 230 26.19 6.97 11.74
N LYS A 231 27.52 7.09 11.78
CA LYS A 231 28.48 6.14 11.17
C LYS A 231 28.48 4.75 11.85
N GLU A 232 27.32 4.18 12.12
CA GLU A 232 27.23 2.75 12.41
C GLU A 232 27.35 2.01 11.09
N LYS A 233 28.49 1.36 10.89
CA LYS A 233 28.64 0.31 9.89
C LYS A 233 27.81 -0.87 10.40
N ASP A 234 26.64 -1.09 9.83
CA ASP A 234 25.93 -2.35 10.01
C ASP A 234 26.72 -3.44 9.27
N PRO A 235 27.29 -4.43 9.98
CA PRO A 235 28.06 -5.50 9.37
C PRO A 235 27.21 -6.41 8.45
N ASN A 236 25.88 -6.34 8.54
CA ASN A 236 24.97 -7.20 7.79
C ASN A 236 24.33 -6.55 6.55
N GLY A 237 24.66 -5.28 6.25
CA GLY A 237 24.25 -4.64 5.01
C GLY A 237 22.74 -4.46 4.83
N THR A 238 21.93 -4.55 5.89
CA THR A 238 20.45 -4.51 5.87
C THR A 238 19.82 -3.14 5.62
N ILE A 239 20.63 -2.14 5.24
CA ILE A 239 20.25 -0.72 5.37
C ILE A 239 19.91 -0.04 4.03
N LEU A 240 18.72 0.58 3.93
CA LEU A 240 18.27 1.33 2.74
C LEU A 240 18.99 2.68 2.57
N SER A 241 19.35 3.03 1.33
CA SER A 241 19.98 4.31 0.94
C SER A 241 18.92 5.31 0.41
N THR A 242 18.69 6.43 1.09
CA THR A 242 17.55 7.34 0.86
C THR A 242 17.84 8.58 0.01
N ASP A 243 19.02 8.68 -0.60
CA ASP A 243 19.46 9.94 -1.19
C ASP A 243 18.77 10.35 -2.51
N ARG A 244 17.96 9.48 -3.14
CA ARG A 244 17.57 9.67 -4.55
C ARG A 244 16.19 9.11 -4.94
N GLY A 245 15.13 9.38 -4.19
CA GLY A 245 13.80 8.90 -4.60
C GLY A 245 12.61 9.66 -4.01
N ALA A 246 11.50 9.68 -4.74
CA ALA A 246 10.20 10.06 -4.20
C ALA A 246 9.58 8.81 -3.56
N MET A 247 9.34 8.84 -2.24
CA MET A 247 8.67 7.73 -1.54
C MET A 247 7.16 7.74 -1.85
N PRO A 248 6.47 6.60 -1.72
CA PRO A 248 5.01 6.56 -1.77
C PRO A 248 4.40 7.53 -0.75
N LYS A 249 3.27 8.15 -1.11
CA LYS A 249 2.53 9.06 -0.23
C LYS A 249 1.71 8.30 0.81
N LYS A 250 1.31 7.06 0.50
CA LYS A 250 0.47 6.21 1.36
C LYS A 250 1.13 4.86 1.65
N LEU A 251 1.13 4.48 2.92
CA LEU A 251 1.60 3.18 3.40
C LEU A 251 0.49 2.50 4.22
N LEU A 252 0.19 1.24 3.88
CA LEU A 252 -0.79 0.44 4.60
C LEU A 252 -0.14 -0.88 5.06
N LEU A 253 -0.19 -1.15 6.36
CA LEU A 253 0.39 -2.33 6.98
C LEU A 253 -0.70 -3.13 7.67
N SER A 254 -0.97 -4.33 7.16
CA SER A 254 -1.75 -5.34 7.85
C SER A 254 -0.78 -6.40 8.32
N CYS A 255 -0.55 -6.53 9.63
CA CYS A 255 0.62 -7.24 10.13
C CYS A 255 0.41 -7.94 11.48
N THR A 256 1.29 -8.90 11.75
CA THR A 256 1.47 -9.54 13.05
C THR A 256 2.37 -8.68 13.95
N GLN A 257 2.43 -8.99 15.25
CA GLN A 257 3.25 -8.24 16.23
C GLN A 257 4.74 -8.19 15.85
N SER A 258 5.31 -9.34 15.44
CA SER A 258 6.71 -9.43 15.02
C SER A 258 7.02 -8.52 13.82
N GLU A 259 6.11 -8.48 12.83
CA GLU A 259 6.24 -7.63 11.65
C GLU A 259 6.13 -6.15 11.99
N PHE A 260 5.20 -5.80 12.89
CA PHE A 260 5.04 -4.43 13.39
C PHE A 260 6.30 -3.94 14.11
N ARG A 261 6.88 -4.75 15.01
CA ARG A 261 8.12 -4.41 15.71
C ARG A 261 9.27 -4.17 14.73
N LYS A 262 9.48 -5.10 13.78
CA LYS A 262 10.49 -4.94 12.72
C LYS A 262 10.30 -3.64 11.93
N PHE A 263 9.06 -3.30 11.59
CA PHE A 263 8.74 -2.05 10.90
C PHE A 263 9.07 -0.82 11.74
N ALA A 264 8.60 -0.77 12.99
CA ALA A 264 8.78 0.38 13.86
C ALA A 264 10.26 0.60 14.24
N GLU A 265 11.01 -0.48 14.46
CA GLU A 265 12.46 -0.44 14.64
C GLU A 265 13.22 -0.01 13.39
N GLY A 266 12.65 -0.23 12.20
CA GLY A 266 13.26 0.10 10.91
C GLY A 266 13.42 1.59 10.66
N LYS A 267 12.72 2.44 11.42
CA LYS A 267 12.76 3.90 11.34
C LYS A 267 12.38 4.47 9.96
N LEU A 268 11.65 3.71 9.14
CA LEU A 268 11.20 4.14 7.81
C LEU A 268 10.51 5.50 7.84
N LEU A 269 9.73 5.77 8.89
CA LEU A 269 8.97 7.02 9.08
C LEU A 269 9.74 8.13 9.78
N MET A 270 10.93 7.86 10.33
CA MET A 270 11.72 8.83 11.11
C MET A 270 12.57 9.75 10.23
N PHE A 271 12.53 9.57 8.92
CA PHE A 271 13.40 10.31 8.01
C PHE A 271 12.80 11.69 7.70
N ASN A 272 13.57 12.77 7.92
CA ASN A 272 13.09 14.15 7.68
C ASN A 272 12.69 14.43 6.21
N LYS A 273 12.98 13.51 5.29
CA LYS A 273 12.55 13.58 3.88
C LYS A 273 11.44 12.57 3.52
N THR A 274 10.81 11.87 4.48
CA THR A 274 9.69 10.98 4.11
C THR A 274 8.59 11.78 3.45
N THR A 275 8.09 11.30 2.32
CA THR A 275 6.89 11.85 1.67
C THR A 275 5.63 11.08 2.04
N ILE A 276 5.72 10.11 2.95
CA ILE A 276 4.55 9.39 3.50
C ILE A 276 3.70 10.39 4.29
N ARG A 277 2.48 10.60 3.80
CA ARG A 277 1.44 11.48 4.38
C ARG A 277 0.28 10.68 4.95
N GLU A 278 0.10 9.43 4.53
CA GLU A 278 -0.94 8.55 5.02
C GLU A 278 -0.34 7.24 5.53
N LEU A 279 -0.61 6.90 6.79
CA LEU A 279 -0.24 5.63 7.41
C LEU A 279 -1.49 4.93 7.91
N HIS A 280 -1.67 3.69 7.48
CA HIS A 280 -2.78 2.85 7.90
C HIS A 280 -2.23 1.55 8.49
N LEU A 281 -2.52 1.30 9.75
CA LEU A 281 -2.10 0.11 10.49
C LEU A 281 -3.33 -0.77 10.76
N VAL A 282 -3.26 -2.04 10.40
CA VAL A 282 -4.27 -3.06 10.66
C VAL A 282 -3.60 -4.13 11.49
N LEU A 283 -3.77 -4.06 12.81
CA LEU A 283 -2.96 -4.79 13.78
C LEU A 283 -3.68 -6.05 14.25
N HIS A 284 -3.23 -7.24 13.85
CA HIS A 284 -3.89 -8.51 14.22
C HIS A 284 -3.42 -9.06 15.57
N PHE A 285 -3.13 -8.17 16.52
CA PHE A 285 -2.57 -8.50 17.83
C PHE A 285 -2.88 -7.41 18.87
N MET A 286 -2.82 -7.77 20.15
CA MET A 286 -2.89 -6.80 21.25
C MET A 286 -1.52 -6.16 21.43
N MET A 287 -1.46 -4.83 21.46
CA MET A 287 -0.20 -4.11 21.67
C MET A 287 0.28 -4.24 23.11
N GLU A 288 1.53 -4.62 23.29
CA GLU A 288 2.24 -4.59 24.58
C GLU A 288 3.01 -3.28 24.75
N ASP A 289 3.49 -2.97 25.96
CA ASP A 289 4.23 -1.74 26.28
C ASP A 289 5.35 -1.42 25.28
N LEU A 290 6.09 -2.45 24.84
CA LEU A 290 7.16 -2.28 23.85
C LEU A 290 6.63 -1.86 22.48
N ASP A 291 5.52 -2.44 22.03
CA ASP A 291 4.86 -2.09 20.76
C ASP A 291 4.38 -0.64 20.78
N VAL A 292 3.85 -0.23 21.93
CA VAL A 292 3.34 1.12 22.18
C VAL A 292 4.48 2.13 22.16
N HIS A 293 5.59 1.82 22.83
CA HIS A 293 6.78 2.66 22.81
C HIS A 293 7.30 2.85 21.38
N HIS A 294 7.33 1.78 20.60
CA HIS A 294 7.70 1.80 19.19
C HIS A 294 6.75 2.65 18.34
N LEU A 295 5.43 2.51 18.52
CA LEU A 295 4.43 3.33 17.84
C LEU A 295 4.62 4.81 18.17
N ILE A 296 4.70 5.16 19.45
CA ILE A 296 4.88 6.53 19.94
C ILE A 296 6.15 7.13 19.35
N SER A 297 7.29 6.45 19.47
CA SER A 297 8.57 6.93 18.92
C SER A 297 8.50 7.18 17.40
N THR A 298 7.80 6.31 16.67
CA THR A 298 7.56 6.45 15.23
C THR A 298 6.72 7.69 14.92
N LEU A 299 5.69 7.97 15.71
CA LEU A 299 4.80 9.11 15.52
C LEU A 299 5.44 10.44 15.96
N GLU A 300 6.27 10.47 17.00
CA GLU A 300 6.98 11.69 17.45
C GLU A 300 7.91 12.25 16.39
N THR A 301 8.51 11.35 15.62
CA THR A 301 9.62 11.66 14.73
C THR A 301 9.16 11.93 13.31
N ASN A 302 7.97 11.45 12.94
CA ASN A 302 7.37 11.79 11.67
C ASN A 302 6.78 13.20 11.71
N GLN A 303 7.19 14.06 10.76
CA GLN A 303 6.69 15.44 10.65
C GLN A 303 5.84 15.67 9.39
N SER A 304 5.66 14.64 8.56
CA SER A 304 4.96 14.71 7.28
C SER A 304 3.56 14.11 7.32
N LEU A 305 3.21 13.33 8.34
CA LEU A 305 1.97 12.57 8.40
C LEU A 305 0.75 13.50 8.50
N GLU A 306 -0.18 13.33 7.58
CA GLU A 306 -1.44 14.05 7.50
C GLU A 306 -2.60 13.15 7.97
N HIS A 307 -2.52 11.84 7.70
CA HIS A 307 -3.56 10.87 8.04
C HIS A 307 -2.95 9.66 8.77
N LEU A 308 -3.50 9.34 9.94
CA LEU A 308 -3.20 8.13 10.70
C LEU A 308 -4.48 7.32 10.88
N SER A 309 -4.45 6.06 10.44
CA SER A 309 -5.49 5.08 10.74
C SER A 309 -4.87 3.89 11.49
N ILE A 310 -5.47 3.48 12.60
CA ILE A 310 -5.11 2.25 13.31
C ILE A 310 -6.40 1.45 13.52
N GLU A 311 -6.43 0.24 13.00
CA GLU A 311 -7.56 -0.68 13.03
C GLU A 311 -7.23 -1.94 13.84
N TYR A 312 -8.28 -2.65 14.30
CA TYR A 312 -8.18 -3.80 15.22
C TYR A 312 -7.56 -3.42 16.57
N LEU A 313 -7.91 -2.22 17.02
CA LEU A 313 -7.25 -1.55 18.11
C LEU A 313 -7.72 -2.00 19.50
N GLU A 314 -7.12 -3.07 20.03
CA GLU A 314 -7.22 -3.41 21.46
C GLU A 314 -6.13 -2.66 22.25
N MET A 315 -6.46 -1.44 22.68
CA MET A 315 -5.61 -0.58 23.53
C MET A 315 -6.20 -0.46 24.93
N ASP A 316 -5.37 -0.53 25.95
CA ASP A 316 -5.72 -0.05 27.28
C ASP A 316 -5.73 1.49 27.36
N ASP A 317 -6.00 2.03 28.54
CA ASP A 317 -6.13 3.48 28.73
C ASP A 317 -4.77 4.20 28.76
N GLU A 318 -3.67 3.52 29.14
CA GLU A 318 -2.33 4.08 29.13
C GLU A 318 -1.83 4.27 27.70
N VAL A 319 -2.02 3.24 26.85
CA VAL A 319 -1.72 3.30 25.43
C VAL A 319 -2.53 4.38 24.73
N TRP A 320 -3.84 4.45 25.03
CA TRP A 320 -4.73 5.47 24.49
C TRP A 320 -4.22 6.89 24.82
N ALA A 321 -3.95 7.15 26.10
CA ALA A 321 -3.43 8.43 26.56
C ALA A 321 -2.06 8.76 25.93
N GLY A 322 -1.18 7.75 25.79
CA GLY A 322 0.11 7.88 25.13
C GLY A 322 -0.01 8.32 23.67
N VAL A 323 -0.90 7.69 22.91
CA VAL A 323 -1.18 8.08 21.50
C VAL A 323 -1.82 9.46 21.42
N CYS A 324 -2.76 9.82 22.29
CA CYS A 324 -3.28 11.20 22.30
C CYS A 324 -2.18 12.22 22.61
N LYS A 325 -1.37 11.95 23.64
CA LYS A 325 -0.29 12.84 24.10
C LYS A 325 0.78 13.07 23.04
N VAL A 326 1.19 12.02 22.33
CA VAL A 326 2.22 12.12 21.28
C VAL A 326 1.74 13.00 20.12
N LEU A 327 0.45 12.93 19.82
CA LEU A 327 -0.16 13.67 18.71
C LEU A 327 -0.50 15.13 19.06
N HIS A 328 -0.36 15.56 20.32
CA HIS A 328 -0.65 16.93 20.75
C HIS A 328 0.03 18.01 19.89
N ASN A 329 1.28 17.76 19.51
CA ASN A 329 2.10 18.73 18.77
C ASN A 329 2.43 18.26 17.36
N HIS A 330 1.70 17.27 16.82
CA HIS A 330 1.99 16.76 15.49
C HIS A 330 1.74 17.85 14.43
N PRO A 331 2.74 18.23 13.62
CA PRO A 331 2.71 19.48 12.86
C PRO A 331 1.74 19.48 11.68
N LYS A 332 1.36 18.30 11.16
CA LYS A 332 0.54 18.18 9.93
C LYS A 332 -0.67 17.25 10.04
N LEU A 333 -0.87 16.58 11.18
CA LEU A 333 -1.91 15.56 11.28
C LEU A 333 -3.28 16.22 11.24
N SER A 334 -4.06 15.92 10.21
CA SER A 334 -5.40 16.46 9.98
C SER A 334 -6.50 15.42 10.18
N CYS A 335 -6.16 14.12 10.06
CA CYS A 335 -7.09 13.02 10.23
C CYS A 335 -6.52 11.93 11.14
N LEU A 336 -7.29 11.55 12.16
CA LEU A 336 -7.00 10.43 13.05
C LEU A 336 -8.17 9.44 13.07
N GLN A 337 -7.92 8.19 12.75
CA GLN A 337 -8.89 7.11 12.82
C GLN A 337 -8.36 6.02 13.74
N LEU A 338 -9.06 5.79 14.84
CA LEU A 338 -8.78 4.74 15.82
C LEU A 338 -9.95 3.77 15.78
N ALA A 339 -9.91 2.79 14.88
CA ALA A 339 -11.02 1.88 14.66
C ALA A 339 -10.86 0.59 15.46
N TYR A 340 -11.96 0.18 16.10
CA TYR A 340 -12.11 -1.15 16.67
C TYR A 340 -12.99 -1.99 15.75
N THR A 341 -12.66 -3.26 15.57
CA THR A 341 -13.50 -4.19 14.82
C THR A 341 -14.73 -4.55 15.65
N GLU A 342 -15.85 -3.90 15.38
CA GLU A 342 -17.14 -4.15 16.03
C GLU A 342 -17.59 -5.62 15.96
N LYS A 343 -17.05 -6.40 15.01
CA LYS A 343 -17.31 -7.84 14.85
C LYS A 343 -16.84 -8.72 16.03
N PHE A 344 -15.94 -8.21 16.89
CA PHE A 344 -15.48 -8.91 18.10
C PHE A 344 -16.00 -8.26 19.39
N ALA A 345 -17.12 -7.53 19.32
CA ALA A 345 -17.73 -6.90 20.49
C ALA A 345 -18.39 -7.93 21.41
N ASP A 346 -17.59 -8.76 22.07
CA ASP A 346 -18.02 -9.45 23.28
C ASP A 346 -18.29 -8.40 24.36
N ASN A 347 -19.39 -8.59 25.11
CA ASN A 347 -19.86 -7.68 26.15
C ASN A 347 -18.80 -7.34 27.22
N TYR A 348 -17.75 -8.14 27.35
CA TYR A 348 -16.60 -7.94 28.25
C TYR A 348 -15.69 -6.77 27.86
N ARG A 349 -15.78 -6.25 26.63
CA ARG A 349 -14.86 -5.21 26.12
C ARG A 349 -15.47 -3.81 26.06
N ARG A 350 -16.68 -3.62 26.61
CA ARG A 350 -17.29 -2.29 26.75
C ARG A 350 -16.66 -1.56 27.94
N LEU A 351 -16.16 -0.36 27.69
CA LEU A 351 -15.66 0.52 28.75
C LEU A 351 -16.80 0.95 29.66
N ASP A 352 -16.56 0.98 30.98
CA ASP A 352 -17.47 1.63 31.91
C ASP A 352 -17.55 3.15 31.65
N SER A 353 -18.53 3.81 32.26
CA SER A 353 -18.77 5.24 32.04
C SER A 353 -17.59 6.13 32.47
N GLU A 354 -16.79 5.74 33.46
CA GLU A 354 -15.64 6.51 33.92
C GLU A 354 -14.48 6.43 32.92
N ARG A 355 -14.22 5.23 32.39
CA ARG A 355 -13.20 5.01 31.35
C ARG A 355 -13.57 5.68 30.03
N ARG A 356 -14.84 5.60 29.61
CA ARG A 356 -15.35 6.35 28.42
C ARG A 356 -15.14 7.84 28.56
N ARG A 357 -15.45 8.39 29.74
CA ARG A 357 -15.23 9.80 30.07
C ARG A 357 -13.76 10.18 29.99
N THR A 358 -12.88 9.35 30.56
CA THR A 358 -11.42 9.58 30.56
C THR A 358 -10.88 9.61 29.14
N ARG A 359 -11.17 8.58 28.31
CA ARG A 359 -10.73 8.56 26.92
C ARG A 359 -11.23 9.74 26.09
N THR A 360 -12.48 10.15 26.31
CA THR A 360 -13.06 11.31 25.62
C THR A 360 -12.41 12.61 26.07
N LYS A 361 -12.01 12.73 27.34
CA LYS A 361 -11.22 13.87 27.83
C LYS A 361 -9.83 13.93 27.20
N ASP A 362 -9.16 12.80 27.01
CA ASP A 362 -7.86 12.75 26.32
C ASP A 362 -7.98 13.25 24.87
N VAL A 363 -9.05 12.87 24.17
CA VAL A 363 -9.35 13.39 22.83
C VAL A 363 -9.60 14.90 22.84
N LEU A 364 -10.35 15.40 23.84
CA LEU A 364 -10.57 16.84 23.99
C LEU A 364 -9.26 17.59 24.27
N GLU A 365 -8.37 17.03 25.09
CA GLU A 365 -7.06 17.62 25.34
C GLU A 365 -6.21 17.64 24.06
N LEU A 366 -6.23 16.54 23.29
CA LEU A 366 -5.60 16.46 21.99
C LEU A 366 -6.11 17.55 21.05
N LEU A 367 -7.42 17.73 20.91
CA LEU A 367 -7.99 18.75 20.01
C LEU A 367 -7.71 20.19 20.46
N LYS A 368 -7.59 20.43 21.77
CA LYS A 368 -7.20 21.74 22.31
C LYS A 368 -5.76 22.11 21.97
N LYS A 369 -4.86 21.11 21.97
CA LYS A 369 -3.43 21.30 21.71
C LYS A 369 -3.10 21.21 20.22
N ASN A 370 -3.61 20.21 19.53
CA ASN A 370 -3.45 20.00 18.11
C ASN A 370 -4.54 20.73 17.31
N ARG A 371 -4.18 21.92 16.79
CA ARG A 371 -5.08 22.77 16.00
C ARG A 371 -5.18 22.35 14.53
N ASN A 372 -4.36 21.40 14.08
CA ASN A 372 -4.35 20.89 12.71
C ASN A 372 -5.37 19.77 12.52
N LEU A 373 -5.72 19.05 13.60
CA LEU A 373 -6.61 17.90 13.56
C LEU A 373 -8.05 18.36 13.23
N GLN A 374 -8.54 17.93 12.06
CA GLN A 374 -9.85 18.31 11.50
C GLN A 374 -10.85 17.15 11.52
N LYS A 375 -10.37 15.92 11.59
CA LYS A 375 -11.20 14.72 11.68
C LYS A 375 -10.62 13.77 12.72
N ILE A 376 -11.45 13.32 13.65
CA ILE A 376 -11.14 12.19 14.52
C ILE A 376 -12.31 11.20 14.50
N GLN A 377 -12.01 9.91 14.43
CA GLN A 377 -13.00 8.84 14.48
C GLN A 377 -12.52 7.74 15.43
N TRP A 378 -13.39 7.33 16.35
CA TRP A 378 -13.19 6.17 17.22
C TRP A 378 -14.55 5.56 17.60
N PRO A 379 -14.60 4.35 18.18
CA PRO A 379 -15.85 3.61 18.33
C PRO A 379 -16.86 4.34 19.20
N LYS A 380 -18.11 4.43 18.76
CA LYS A 380 -19.19 5.15 19.48
C LYS A 380 -19.40 4.63 20.90
N PHE A 381 -19.26 3.32 21.12
CA PHE A 381 -19.41 2.72 22.45
C PHE A 381 -18.24 3.03 23.40
N GLN A 382 -17.14 3.64 22.92
CA GLN A 382 -16.04 4.15 23.76
C GLN A 382 -16.15 5.66 24.03
N GLN A 383 -17.19 6.31 23.52
CA GLN A 383 -17.44 7.74 23.67
C GLN A 383 -18.27 8.02 24.93
N ASP A 384 -17.96 9.12 25.63
CA ASP A 384 -18.86 9.73 26.60
C ASP A 384 -19.80 10.69 25.85
N GLU A 385 -21.08 10.35 25.80
CA GLU A 385 -22.11 11.07 25.04
C GLU A 385 -22.27 12.52 25.51
N THR A 386 -21.92 12.82 26.76
CA THR A 386 -22.01 14.17 27.34
C THR A 386 -20.91 15.10 26.84
N LEU A 387 -19.81 14.57 26.29
CA LEU A 387 -18.63 15.32 25.86
C LEU A 387 -18.48 15.40 24.33
N ILE A 388 -19.23 14.63 23.55
CA ILE A 388 -19.09 14.59 22.09
C ILE A 388 -19.43 15.93 21.43
N ALA A 389 -20.40 16.68 21.93
CA ALA A 389 -20.70 18.01 21.40
C ALA A 389 -19.50 18.98 21.50
N ASP A 390 -18.69 18.86 22.57
CA ASP A 390 -17.47 19.66 22.71
C ASP A 390 -16.38 19.22 21.72
N VAL A 391 -16.27 17.92 21.45
CA VAL A 391 -15.36 17.37 20.42
C VAL A 391 -15.73 17.92 19.04
N GLU A 392 -17.00 17.83 18.66
CA GLU A 392 -17.50 18.30 17.36
C GLU A 392 -17.27 19.81 17.19
N ARG A 393 -17.53 20.60 18.24
CA ARG A 393 -17.27 22.05 18.23
C ARG A 393 -15.80 22.35 17.93
N LEU A 394 -14.86 21.70 18.61
CA LEU A 394 -13.42 21.90 18.40
C LEU A 394 -12.97 21.48 17.00
N LEU A 395 -13.50 20.37 16.47
CA LEU A 395 -13.21 19.95 15.10
C LEU A 395 -13.69 20.97 14.06
N ILE A 396 -14.86 21.56 14.27
CA ILE A 396 -15.38 22.64 13.41
C ILE A 396 -14.49 23.88 13.48
N GLU A 397 -14.06 24.28 14.67
CA GLU A 397 -13.13 25.40 14.85
C GLU A 397 -11.80 25.17 14.12
N ASN A 398 -11.22 23.98 14.24
CA ASN A 398 -9.98 23.63 13.53
C ASN A 398 -10.16 23.65 12.01
N LYS A 399 -11.29 23.13 11.48
CA LYS A 399 -11.62 23.21 10.05
C LYS A 399 -11.71 24.65 9.53
N LYS A 400 -12.36 25.54 10.31
CA LYS A 400 -12.48 26.97 9.96
C LYS A 400 -11.11 27.65 9.88
N ARG A 401 -10.26 27.44 10.89
CA ARG A 401 -8.89 27.99 10.92
C ARG A 401 -8.04 27.50 9.75
N ALA A 402 -8.17 26.23 9.37
CA ALA A 402 -7.48 25.68 8.20
C ALA A 402 -7.94 26.37 6.91
N ALA A 403 -9.25 26.56 6.72
CA ALA A 403 -9.80 27.25 5.55
C ALA A 403 -9.35 28.72 5.45
N GLU A 404 -9.33 29.43 6.58
CA GLU A 404 -8.82 30.81 6.66
C GLU A 404 -7.34 30.88 6.27
N SER A 405 -6.51 29.95 6.76
CA SER A 405 -5.08 29.90 6.46
C SER A 405 -4.79 29.68 4.97
N THR A 406 -5.61 28.89 4.28
CA THR A 406 -5.48 28.65 2.83
C THR A 406 -5.85 29.88 2.01
N CYS A 407 -6.92 30.60 2.38
CA CYS A 407 -7.39 31.80 1.65
C CYS A 407 -6.36 32.94 1.65
N TYR A 408 -5.64 33.14 2.76
CA TYR A 408 -4.57 34.16 2.84
C TYR A 408 -3.36 33.87 1.94
N LEU A 409 -3.05 32.58 1.71
CA LEU A 409 -1.93 32.17 0.84
C LEU A 409 -2.25 32.34 -0.65
N GLU A 410 -3.52 32.31 -1.04
CA GLU A 410 -3.95 32.54 -2.42
C GLU A 410 -4.02 34.04 -2.79
N ILE A 411 -4.22 34.92 -1.80
CA ILE A 411 -4.26 36.38 -2.02
C ILE A 411 -2.84 36.98 -2.11
N THR A 412 -1.82 36.28 -1.61
CA THR A 412 -0.42 36.75 -1.53
C THR A 412 0.51 36.15 -2.60
N ARG A 413 -0.03 35.33 -3.52
CA ARG A 413 0.63 34.90 -4.76
C ARG A 413 0.03 35.64 -5.94
#